data_AF-A0A8S4ELK5-F1
#
_entry.id   AF-A0A8S4ELK5-F1
#
_cell.length_a   1.000
_cell.length_b   1.000
_cell.length_c   1.000
_cell.angle_alpha   90.00
_cell.angle_beta   90.00
_cell.angle_gamma   90.00
#
_symmetry.space_group_name_H-M   'P 1'
#
loop_
_entity.id
_entity.type
_entity.pdbx_description
1 polymer ?
#
loop_
_entity_poly.entity_id
_entity_poly.type
_entity_poly.pdbx_seq_one_letter_code
_entity_poly.pdbx_strand_id
1 'polypeptide(L)'
;MEEDKFALVEKILKDVETIMSKNAELCSFDIVPVDTNFQNKSPVLHLENCLGLESWCVKHVYMYCYTELMDKYFSKPKRKSLKVTTLNAERLAKLLNITLLFNPELSTLWNKRREMVEKNLLDKTFELRFSRIVLTRKPKCNDAFAYRRWLLKDIFLGINFRNNMDNCINEELNICGLASEKSPNNYHSWSHRMWLLQKLKSLSIEDMSTLHIKDMHKQLPT
;
A
#
# COMPACT_ATOMS: atom_id res chain seq x y z
N MET A 1 31.24 -6.28 8.60
CA MET A 1 30.79 -6.54 7.21
C MET A 1 29.32 -6.93 7.11
N GLU A 2 28.82 -7.94 7.84
CA GLU A 2 27.35 -8.20 7.90
C GLU A 2 26.62 -7.23 8.82
N GLU A 3 27.19 -6.91 9.99
CA GLU A 3 26.63 -5.92 10.93
C GLU A 3 26.47 -4.53 10.28
N ASP A 4 27.45 -4.08 9.49
CA ASP A 4 27.37 -2.80 8.77
C ASP A 4 26.23 -2.78 7.74
N LYS A 5 25.97 -3.93 7.08
CA LYS A 5 24.85 -4.09 6.15
C LYS A 5 23.52 -4.05 6.88
N PHE A 6 23.41 -4.66 8.06
CA PHE A 6 22.21 -4.58 8.88
C PHE A 6 21.94 -3.16 9.37
N ALA A 7 22.97 -2.46 9.87
CA ALA A 7 22.85 -1.07 10.29
C ALA A 7 22.39 -0.16 9.16
N LEU A 8 22.91 -0.37 7.94
CA LEU A 8 22.47 0.34 6.75
C LEU A 8 21.00 0.06 6.42
N VAL A 9 20.57 -1.20 6.42
CA VAL A 9 19.17 -1.55 6.13
C VAL A 9 18.24 -0.95 7.19
N GLU A 10 18.56 -1.04 8.48
CA GLU A 10 17.76 -0.43 9.55
C GLU A 10 17.65 1.09 9.39
N LYS A 11 18.73 1.75 8.97
CA LYS A 11 18.68 3.19 8.62
C LYS A 11 17.72 3.45 7.47
N ILE A 12 17.78 2.66 6.39
CA ILE A 12 16.87 2.79 5.24
C ILE A 12 15.42 2.59 5.66
N LEU A 13 15.12 1.58 6.49
CA LEU A 13 13.76 1.34 7.00
C LEU A 13 13.25 2.53 7.81
N LYS A 14 14.10 3.13 8.64
CA LYS A 14 13.76 4.32 9.43
C LYS A 14 13.49 5.54 8.54
N ASP A 15 14.33 5.77 7.54
CA ASP A 15 14.20 6.89 6.61
C ASP A 15 12.88 6.79 5.81
N VAL A 16 12.56 5.61 5.26
CA VAL A 16 11.30 5.37 4.56
C VAL A 16 10.09 5.56 5.47
N GLU A 17 10.10 4.97 6.66
CA GLU A 17 8.99 5.12 7.60
C GLU A 17 8.79 6.57 8.04
N THR A 18 9.87 7.33 8.19
CA THR A 18 9.80 8.76 8.51
C THR A 18 9.08 9.54 7.42
N ILE A 19 9.32 9.21 6.15
CA ILE A 19 8.63 9.85 5.01
C ILE A 19 7.15 9.41 4.98
N MET A 20 6.87 8.12 5.11
CA MET A 20 5.50 7.57 5.07
C MET A 20 4.63 8.09 6.21
N SER A 21 5.19 8.31 7.40
CA SER A 21 4.46 8.80 8.58
C SER A 21 4.25 10.32 8.56
N LYS A 22 5.20 11.10 8.04
CA LYS A 22 5.12 12.57 8.03
C LYS A 22 4.36 13.12 6.82
N ASN A 23 4.43 12.47 5.66
CA ASN A 23 3.80 12.95 4.45
C ASN A 23 2.46 12.25 4.20
N ALA A 24 1.36 12.88 4.64
CA ALA A 24 0.01 12.37 4.42
C ALA A 24 -0.41 12.34 2.93
N GLU A 25 0.24 13.14 2.10
CA GLU A 25 -0.06 13.31 0.67
C GLU A 25 0.77 12.38 -0.23
N LEU A 26 1.63 11.53 0.35
CA LEU A 26 2.46 10.58 -0.37
C LEU A 26 1.61 9.72 -1.32
N CYS A 27 1.95 9.73 -2.61
CA CYS A 27 1.13 9.16 -3.67
C CYS A 27 1.81 8.04 -4.45
N SER A 28 3.14 8.03 -4.54
CA SER A 28 3.86 7.00 -5.28
C SER A 28 5.11 6.48 -4.56
N PHE A 29 5.50 5.27 -4.96
CA PHE A 29 6.77 4.65 -4.60
C PHE A 29 7.44 4.07 -5.84
N ASP A 30 8.69 4.46 -6.09
CA ASP A 30 9.44 4.04 -7.27
C ASP A 30 10.87 3.58 -6.93
N ILE A 31 11.41 2.71 -7.78
CA ILE A 31 12.81 2.27 -7.68
C ILE A 31 13.60 3.04 -8.73
N VAL A 32 14.60 3.79 -8.29
CA VAL A 32 15.44 4.62 -9.15
C VAL A 32 16.67 3.81 -9.58
N PRO A 33 16.90 3.60 -10.89
CA PRO A 33 18.06 2.87 -11.39
C PRO A 33 19.36 3.59 -11.02
N VAL A 34 20.16 2.96 -10.18
CA VAL A 34 21.50 3.38 -9.77
C VAL A 34 22.34 2.13 -9.57
N ASP A 35 23.43 2.00 -10.33
CA ASP A 35 24.26 0.78 -10.34
C ASP A 35 25.07 0.62 -9.06
N THR A 36 25.62 1.72 -8.53
CA THR A 36 26.47 1.72 -7.33
C THR A 36 26.40 3.05 -6.60
N ASN A 37 26.49 2.99 -5.27
CA ASN A 37 26.55 4.19 -4.45
C ASN A 37 27.99 4.73 -4.38
N PHE A 38 28.30 5.75 -5.17
CA PHE A 38 29.61 6.42 -5.16
C PHE A 38 29.70 7.54 -4.12
N GLN A 39 28.62 7.82 -3.37
CA GLN A 39 28.55 8.96 -2.45
C GLN A 39 28.07 8.48 -1.07
N ASN A 40 28.47 9.12 0.03
CA ASN A 40 27.94 8.81 1.36
C ASN A 40 26.52 9.43 1.56
N LYS A 41 25.61 9.14 0.63
CA LYS A 41 24.23 9.64 0.62
C LYS A 41 23.25 8.50 0.92
N SER A 42 22.10 8.86 1.52
CA SER A 42 21.01 7.90 1.75
C SER A 42 20.42 7.50 0.40
N PRO A 43 20.13 6.20 0.17
CA PRO A 43 19.45 5.75 -1.05
C PRO A 43 17.95 6.07 -1.06
N VAL A 44 17.43 6.62 0.04
CA VAL A 44 16.03 7.02 0.18
C VAL A 44 15.87 8.43 -0.37
N LEU A 45 15.08 8.55 -1.43
CA LEU A 45 14.81 9.79 -2.14
C LEU A 45 13.39 10.25 -1.82
N HIS A 46 13.20 11.53 -1.57
CA HIS A 46 11.88 12.12 -1.37
C HIS A 46 11.76 13.37 -2.22
N LEU A 47 10.86 13.34 -3.20
CA LEU A 47 10.57 14.47 -4.07
C LEU A 47 9.06 14.71 -4.03
N GLU A 48 8.64 15.85 -3.51
CA GLU A 48 7.24 16.24 -3.35
C GLU A 48 6.41 15.14 -2.65
N ASN A 49 5.56 14.43 -3.38
CA ASN A 49 4.70 13.36 -2.89
C ASN A 49 5.13 11.96 -3.36
N CYS A 50 6.37 11.83 -3.84
CA CYS A 50 6.93 10.60 -4.37
C CYS A 50 8.10 10.12 -3.50
N LEU A 51 8.03 8.86 -3.08
CA LEU A 51 9.13 8.16 -2.39
C LEU A 51 9.92 7.35 -3.41
N GLY A 52 11.22 7.61 -3.52
CA GLY A 52 12.14 6.83 -4.35
C GLY A 52 13.09 6.00 -3.50
N LEU A 53 13.49 4.83 -4.01
CA LEU A 53 14.60 4.07 -3.45
C LEU A 53 15.57 3.67 -4.55
N GLU A 54 16.86 3.96 -4.36
CA GLU A 54 17.89 3.57 -5.32
C GLU A 54 18.02 2.04 -5.44
N SER A 55 18.20 1.54 -6.67
CA SER A 55 18.12 0.10 -6.97
C SER A 55 19.18 -0.75 -6.30
N TRP A 56 20.38 -0.21 -6.05
CA TRP A 56 21.50 -0.97 -5.49
C TRP A 56 21.20 -1.55 -4.09
N CYS A 57 20.36 -0.89 -3.28
CA CYS A 57 20.05 -1.36 -1.93
C CYS A 57 18.84 -2.32 -1.90
N VAL A 58 18.01 -2.36 -2.95
CA VAL A 58 16.72 -3.09 -2.97
C VAL A 58 16.87 -4.56 -2.58
N LYS A 59 17.85 -5.25 -3.16
CA LYS A 59 18.09 -6.68 -2.85
C LYS A 59 18.38 -6.90 -1.37
N HIS A 60 19.22 -6.05 -0.79
CA HIS A 60 19.61 -6.17 0.62
C HIS A 60 18.45 -5.87 1.55
N VAL A 61 17.72 -4.78 1.29
CA VAL A 61 16.55 -4.38 2.08
C VAL A 61 15.44 -5.44 1.99
N TYR A 62 15.10 -5.90 0.79
CA TYR A 62 14.06 -6.91 0.59
C TYR A 62 14.40 -8.22 1.29
N MET A 63 15.62 -8.75 1.09
CA MET A 63 16.03 -10.01 1.73
C MET A 63 16.02 -9.91 3.24
N TYR A 64 16.51 -8.80 3.81
CA TYR A 64 16.45 -8.57 5.25
C TYR A 64 15.01 -8.59 5.77
N CYS A 65 14.13 -7.77 5.16
CA CYS A 65 12.75 -7.64 5.63
C CYS A 65 11.98 -8.95 5.49
N TYR A 66 12.13 -9.63 4.35
CA TYR A 66 11.47 -10.88 4.08
C TYR A 66 11.91 -11.98 5.05
N THR A 67 13.21 -12.14 5.28
CA THR A 67 13.73 -13.12 6.25
C THR A 67 13.26 -12.81 7.66
N GLU A 68 13.34 -11.55 8.11
CA GLU A 68 12.84 -11.13 9.42
C GLU A 68 11.34 -11.42 9.60
N LEU A 69 10.53 -11.12 8.57
CA LEU A 69 9.10 -11.45 8.57
C LEU A 69 8.88 -12.94 8.71
N MET A 70 9.48 -13.73 7.83
CA MET A 70 9.25 -15.17 7.76
C MET A 70 9.71 -15.88 9.04
N ASP A 71 10.90 -15.54 9.54
CA ASP A 71 11.48 -16.20 10.71
C ASP A 71 10.76 -15.82 12.01
N LYS A 72 10.42 -14.53 12.20
CA LYS A 72 9.87 -14.07 13.48
C LYS A 72 8.35 -14.15 13.52
N TYR A 73 7.65 -13.90 12.42
CA TYR A 73 6.19 -13.71 12.42
C TYR A 73 5.41 -14.81 11.69
N PHE A 74 6.03 -15.52 10.73
CA PHE A 74 5.38 -16.60 9.96
C PHE A 74 5.99 -17.99 10.19
N SER A 75 6.91 -18.14 11.15
CA SER A 75 7.56 -19.41 11.47
C SER A 75 6.55 -20.55 11.72
N LYS A 76 6.88 -21.76 11.23
CA LYS A 76 6.08 -22.99 11.39
C LYS A 76 5.84 -23.32 12.87
N PRO A 77 4.75 -24.04 13.20
CA PRO A 77 4.34 -24.36 14.59
C PRO A 77 5.39 -25.02 15.50
N LYS A 78 6.48 -25.59 14.95
CA LYS A 78 7.60 -26.13 15.75
C LYS A 78 8.53 -25.04 16.32
N ARG A 79 8.50 -23.82 15.77
CA ARG A 79 9.12 -22.61 16.34
C ARG A 79 7.99 -21.69 16.80
N LYS A 80 8.11 -21.11 18.00
CA LYS A 80 7.09 -20.16 18.49
C LYS A 80 7.12 -18.91 17.60
N SER A 81 6.13 -18.76 16.70
CA SER A 81 5.88 -17.49 16.02
C SER A 81 5.66 -16.40 17.06
N LEU A 82 6.27 -15.23 16.84
CA LEU A 82 6.15 -14.10 17.74
C LEU A 82 4.70 -13.61 17.72
N LYS A 83 4.05 -13.64 18.89
CA LYS A 83 2.71 -13.08 19.04
C LYS A 83 2.77 -11.58 18.74
N VAL A 84 1.83 -11.10 17.93
CA VAL A 84 1.70 -9.67 17.63
C VAL A 84 1.16 -8.97 18.89
N THR A 85 1.94 -8.02 19.40
CA THR A 85 1.63 -7.17 20.54
C THR A 85 1.85 -5.70 20.17
N THR A 86 1.34 -4.76 20.95
CA THR A 86 1.56 -3.33 20.70
C THR A 86 3.05 -2.97 20.62
N LEU A 87 3.91 -3.64 21.40
CA LEU A 87 5.35 -3.39 21.43
C LEU A 87 6.08 -3.75 20.12
N ASN A 88 5.61 -4.77 19.39
CA ASN A 88 6.23 -5.20 18.13
C ASN A 88 5.42 -4.83 16.89
N ALA A 89 4.20 -4.30 17.05
CA ALA A 89 3.32 -3.92 15.96
C ALA A 89 3.96 -2.88 15.03
N GLU A 90 4.63 -1.87 15.61
CA GLU A 90 5.29 -0.82 14.83
C GLU A 90 6.41 -1.38 13.95
N ARG A 91 7.27 -2.25 14.50
CA ARG A 91 8.33 -2.90 13.73
C ARG A 91 7.75 -3.82 12.65
N LEU A 92 6.72 -4.60 12.99
CA LEU A 92 6.05 -5.47 12.02
C LEU A 92 5.44 -4.65 10.88
N ALA A 93 4.79 -3.52 11.18
CA ALA A 93 4.23 -2.62 10.17
C ALA A 93 5.30 -2.10 9.21
N LYS A 94 6.46 -1.65 9.72
CA LYS A 94 7.59 -1.20 8.89
C LYS A 94 8.10 -2.29 7.94
N LEU A 95 8.29 -3.50 8.46
CA LEU A 95 8.72 -4.65 7.66
C LEU A 95 7.69 -5.00 6.58
N LEU A 96 6.39 -5.01 6.93
CA LEU A 96 5.31 -5.27 5.98
C LEU A 96 5.21 -4.16 4.91
N ASN A 97 5.33 -2.88 5.30
CA ASN A 97 5.27 -1.73 4.39
C ASN A 97 6.30 -1.90 3.27
N ILE A 98 7.58 -2.00 3.63
CA ILE A 98 8.68 -2.10 2.67
C ILE A 98 8.58 -3.37 1.82
N THR A 99 8.27 -4.51 2.43
CA THR A 99 8.22 -5.78 1.69
C THR A 99 7.09 -5.78 0.66
N LEU A 100 5.92 -5.22 0.98
CA LEU A 100 4.79 -5.09 0.05
C LEU A 100 5.01 -4.00 -1.00
N LEU A 101 5.75 -2.93 -0.70
CA LEU A 101 6.14 -1.94 -1.70
C LEU A 101 7.04 -2.57 -2.79
N PHE A 102 7.88 -3.53 -2.43
CA PHE A 102 8.68 -4.31 -3.39
C PHE A 102 7.89 -5.41 -4.09
N ASN A 103 7.16 -6.22 -3.32
CA ASN A 103 6.45 -7.40 -3.82
C ASN A 103 5.04 -7.50 -3.21
N PRO A 104 4.04 -6.86 -3.84
CA PRO A 104 2.68 -6.79 -3.30
C PRO A 104 1.83 -8.04 -3.56
N GLU A 105 2.30 -9.04 -4.33
CA GLU A 105 1.54 -10.26 -4.65
C GLU A 105 1.66 -11.35 -3.57
N LEU A 106 2.23 -11.00 -2.41
CA LEU A 106 2.34 -11.89 -1.26
C LEU A 106 1.08 -11.80 -0.39
N SER A 107 0.05 -12.59 -0.72
CA SER A 107 -1.23 -12.60 0.00
C SER A 107 -1.09 -12.82 1.51
N THR A 108 -0.11 -13.61 1.95
CA THR A 108 0.16 -13.85 3.38
C THR A 108 0.50 -12.58 4.15
N LEU A 109 1.18 -11.63 3.52
CA LEU A 109 1.53 -10.34 4.15
C LEU A 109 0.30 -9.44 4.27
N TRP A 110 -0.57 -9.41 3.26
CA TRP A 110 -1.87 -8.71 3.36
C TRP A 110 -2.77 -9.31 4.44
N ASN A 111 -2.79 -10.65 4.57
CA ASN A 111 -3.50 -11.33 5.66
C ASN A 111 -2.98 -10.89 7.03
N LYS A 112 -1.67 -10.71 7.15
CA LYS A 112 -1.08 -10.22 8.39
C LYS A 112 -1.46 -8.78 8.69
N ARG A 113 -1.53 -7.92 7.68
CA ARG A 113 -2.08 -6.55 7.83
C ARG A 113 -3.55 -6.57 8.26
N ARG A 114 -4.38 -7.47 7.69
CA ARG A 114 -5.78 -7.65 8.12
C ARG A 114 -5.87 -8.00 9.61
N GLU A 115 -5.09 -8.98 10.06
CA GLU A 115 -5.01 -9.37 11.48
C GLU A 115 -4.64 -8.17 12.37
N MET A 116 -3.70 -7.32 11.93
CA MET A 116 -3.28 -6.14 12.68
C MET A 116 -4.37 -5.06 12.72
N VAL A 117 -5.10 -4.82 11.63
CA VAL A 117 -6.24 -3.89 11.60
C VAL A 117 -7.37 -4.38 12.50
N GLU A 118 -7.70 -5.68 12.47
CA GLU A 118 -8.73 -6.27 13.33
C GLU A 118 -8.38 -6.15 14.82
N LYS A 119 -7.10 -6.14 15.15
CA LYS A 119 -6.56 -5.88 16.50
C LYS A 119 -6.42 -4.40 16.84
N ASN A 120 -6.86 -3.49 15.97
CA ASN A 120 -6.71 -2.03 16.08
C ASN A 120 -5.23 -1.59 16.23
N LEU A 121 -4.29 -2.33 15.64
CA LEU A 121 -2.86 -2.01 15.63
C LEU A 121 -2.46 -1.20 14.38
N LEU A 122 -3.34 -1.12 13.38
CA LEU A 122 -3.17 -0.32 12.17
C LEU A 122 -4.43 0.52 11.93
N ASP A 123 -4.23 1.78 11.56
CA ASP A 123 -5.31 2.71 11.24
C ASP A 123 -5.83 2.50 9.82
N LYS A 124 -7.15 2.41 9.66
CA LYS A 124 -7.78 2.11 8.36
C LYS A 124 -7.53 3.20 7.31
N THR A 125 -7.41 4.46 7.72
CA THR A 125 -7.12 5.58 6.80
C THR A 125 -5.71 5.47 6.26
N PHE A 126 -4.74 5.18 7.14
CA PHE A 126 -3.36 4.90 6.73
C PHE A 126 -3.29 3.68 5.80
N GLU A 127 -4.06 2.62 6.07
CA GLU A 127 -4.11 1.44 5.21
C GLU A 127 -4.70 1.72 3.81
N LEU A 128 -5.70 2.59 3.70
CA LEU A 128 -6.16 3.09 2.39
C LEU A 128 -5.05 3.88 1.69
N ARG A 129 -4.31 4.76 2.37
CA ARG A 129 -3.18 5.48 1.75
C ARG A 129 -2.08 4.52 1.29
N PHE A 130 -1.75 3.53 2.12
CA PHE A 130 -0.74 2.52 1.80
C PHE A 130 -1.11 1.71 0.56
N SER A 131 -2.33 1.19 0.49
CA SER A 131 -2.79 0.42 -0.68
C SER A 131 -2.84 1.26 -1.97
N ARG A 132 -3.09 2.57 -1.88
CA ARG A 132 -2.99 3.51 -3.01
C ARG A 132 -1.57 3.60 -3.56
N ILE A 133 -0.56 3.73 -2.68
CA ILE A 133 0.85 3.76 -3.09
C ILE A 133 1.22 2.45 -3.81
N VAL A 134 0.81 1.31 -3.26
CA VAL A 134 1.04 -0.01 -3.89
C VAL A 134 0.39 -0.09 -5.27
N LEU A 135 -0.86 0.34 -5.43
CA LEU A 135 -1.57 0.32 -6.71
C LEU A 135 -0.97 1.30 -7.73
N THR A 136 -0.45 2.43 -7.28
CA THR A 136 0.25 3.40 -8.15
C THR A 136 1.50 2.78 -8.77
N ARG A 137 2.18 1.88 -8.05
CA ARG A 137 3.35 1.14 -8.54
C ARG A 137 2.99 -0.13 -9.31
N LYS A 138 2.02 -0.90 -8.81
CA LYS A 138 1.57 -2.18 -9.37
C LYS A 138 0.06 -2.12 -9.63
N PRO A 139 -0.37 -1.49 -10.73
CA PRO A 139 -1.79 -1.18 -10.99
C PRO A 139 -2.69 -2.40 -11.17
N LYS A 140 -2.11 -3.58 -11.46
CA LYS A 140 -2.83 -4.85 -11.61
C LYS A 140 -2.84 -5.70 -10.33
N CYS A 141 -2.31 -5.22 -9.21
CA CYS A 141 -2.20 -6.01 -7.99
C CYS A 141 -3.59 -6.34 -7.40
N ASN A 142 -4.03 -7.59 -7.59
CA ASN A 142 -5.33 -8.04 -7.12
C ASN A 142 -5.41 -8.08 -5.58
N ASP A 143 -4.34 -8.48 -4.89
CA ASP A 143 -4.30 -8.50 -3.42
C ASP A 143 -4.49 -7.11 -2.82
N ALA A 144 -3.86 -6.08 -3.39
CA ALA A 144 -4.03 -4.70 -2.94
C ALA A 144 -5.49 -4.23 -3.12
N PHE A 145 -6.10 -4.51 -4.28
CA PHE A 145 -7.53 -4.23 -4.50
C PHE A 145 -8.44 -5.03 -3.55
N ALA A 146 -8.16 -6.31 -3.32
CA ALA A 146 -8.93 -7.15 -2.42
C ALA A 146 -8.86 -6.66 -0.97
N TYR A 147 -7.67 -6.29 -0.52
CA TYR A 147 -7.44 -5.67 0.80
C TYR A 147 -8.19 -4.36 0.93
N ARG A 148 -8.14 -3.51 -0.10
CA ARG A 148 -8.85 -2.23 -0.14
C ARG A 148 -10.37 -2.40 -0.05
N ARG A 149 -10.96 -3.32 -0.82
CA ARG A 149 -12.39 -3.68 -0.70
C ARG A 149 -12.75 -4.14 0.71
N TRP A 150 -11.89 -4.95 1.33
CA TRP A 150 -12.11 -5.43 2.69
C TRP A 150 -12.17 -4.28 3.71
N LEU A 151 -11.24 -3.31 3.64
CA LEU A 151 -11.28 -2.10 4.48
C LEU A 151 -12.56 -1.29 4.24
N LEU A 152 -12.90 -1.04 2.98
CA LEU A 152 -14.03 -0.19 2.61
C LEU A 152 -15.37 -0.79 3.04
N LYS A 153 -15.51 -2.13 3.06
CA LYS A 153 -16.72 -2.78 3.59
C LYS A 153 -17.03 -2.32 5.00
N ASP A 154 -16.01 -2.24 5.83
CA ASP A 154 -16.14 -1.87 7.23
C ASP A 154 -16.23 -0.34 7.40
N ILE A 155 -15.43 0.42 6.66
CA ILE A 155 -15.49 1.90 6.65
C ILE A 155 -16.90 2.38 6.26
N PHE A 156 -17.50 1.82 5.21
CA PHE A 156 -18.83 2.24 4.74
C PHE A 156 -19.96 1.92 5.73
N LEU A 157 -19.74 1.00 6.68
CA LEU A 157 -20.70 0.70 7.75
C LEU A 157 -20.50 1.62 8.96
N GLY A 158 -19.36 2.31 9.07
CA GLY A 158 -19.03 3.19 10.16
C GLY A 158 -19.79 4.52 10.12
N ILE A 159 -20.14 5.05 11.30
CA ILE A 159 -20.87 6.33 11.47
C ILE A 159 -20.11 7.50 10.80
N ASN A 160 -18.78 7.48 10.87
CA ASN A 160 -17.91 8.53 10.32
C ASN A 160 -17.94 8.63 8.78
N PHE A 161 -18.49 7.63 8.10
CA PHE A 161 -18.50 7.60 6.64
C PHE A 161 -19.39 8.70 6.04
N ARG A 162 -20.57 8.96 6.61
CA ARG A 162 -21.54 9.91 6.01
C ARG A 162 -20.94 11.30 5.80
N ASN A 163 -20.04 11.74 6.68
CA ASN A 163 -19.43 13.06 6.61
C ASN A 163 -18.30 13.16 5.58
N ASN A 164 -17.67 12.03 5.20
CA ASN A 164 -16.51 11.98 4.30
C ASN A 164 -16.78 11.13 3.05
N MET A 165 -18.05 10.92 2.76
CA MET A 165 -18.54 9.95 1.80
C MET A 165 -18.07 10.25 0.38
N ASP A 166 -18.32 11.47 -0.08
CA ASP A 166 -17.96 11.91 -1.43
C ASP A 166 -16.45 11.86 -1.63
N ASN A 167 -15.67 12.30 -0.64
CA ASN A 167 -14.21 12.25 -0.69
C ASN A 167 -13.70 10.81 -0.82
N CYS A 168 -14.26 9.88 -0.05
CA CYS A 168 -13.88 8.47 -0.12
C CYS A 168 -14.24 7.86 -1.47
N ILE A 169 -15.45 8.11 -1.99
CA ILE A 169 -15.90 7.60 -3.29
C ILE A 169 -15.05 8.18 -4.43
N ASN A 170 -14.82 9.49 -4.42
CA ASN A 170 -13.99 10.16 -5.42
C ASN A 170 -12.56 9.62 -5.42
N GLU A 171 -11.98 9.36 -4.25
CA GLU A 171 -10.65 8.74 -4.18
C GLU A 171 -10.63 7.32 -4.74
N GLU A 172 -11.67 6.52 -4.50
CA GLU A 172 -11.76 5.17 -5.11
C GLU A 172 -11.89 5.24 -6.64
N LEU A 173 -12.68 6.18 -7.15
CA LEU A 173 -12.82 6.39 -8.60
C LEU A 173 -11.50 6.87 -9.21
N ASN A 174 -10.79 7.76 -8.53
CA ASN A 174 -9.46 8.25 -8.92
C ASN A 174 -8.44 7.10 -9.01
N ILE A 175 -8.40 6.22 -8.01
CA ILE A 175 -7.50 5.05 -8.00
C ILE A 175 -7.79 4.11 -9.18
N CYS A 176 -9.08 3.87 -9.48
CA CYS A 176 -9.45 3.09 -10.66
C CYS A 176 -8.99 3.76 -11.97
N GLY A 177 -9.10 5.09 -12.06
CA GLY A 177 -8.60 5.89 -13.17
C GLY A 177 -7.09 5.71 -13.35
N LEU A 178 -6.31 6.04 -12.32
CA LEU A 178 -4.85 5.92 -12.31
C LEU A 178 -4.38 4.50 -12.66
N ALA A 179 -5.04 3.48 -12.11
CA ALA A 179 -4.68 2.08 -12.39
C ALA A 179 -5.02 1.66 -13.83
N SER A 180 -6.06 2.24 -14.44
CA SER A 180 -6.45 1.98 -15.84
C SER A 180 -5.53 2.71 -16.81
N GLU A 181 -5.14 3.95 -16.51
CA GLU A 181 -4.20 4.73 -17.31
C GLU A 181 -2.83 4.07 -17.39
N LYS A 182 -2.32 3.58 -16.24
CA LYS A 182 -1.02 2.90 -16.19
C LYS A 182 -1.03 1.48 -16.77
N SER A 183 -2.20 0.88 -16.98
CA SER A 183 -2.28 -0.48 -17.52
C SER A 183 -3.53 -0.66 -18.39
N PRO A 184 -3.38 -0.67 -19.72
CA PRO A 184 -4.50 -0.93 -20.63
C PRO A 184 -5.21 -2.24 -20.29
N ASN A 185 -6.54 -2.25 -20.44
CA ASN A 185 -7.41 -3.39 -20.15
C ASN A 185 -7.25 -3.95 -18.72
N ASN A 186 -7.08 -3.08 -17.72
CA ASN A 186 -6.95 -3.48 -16.32
C ASN A 186 -8.27 -3.98 -15.73
N TYR A 187 -8.55 -5.28 -15.92
CA TYR A 187 -9.74 -5.95 -15.37
C TYR A 187 -9.91 -5.74 -13.85
N HIS A 188 -8.83 -5.74 -13.08
CA HIS A 188 -8.90 -5.58 -11.62
C HIS A 188 -9.44 -4.20 -11.20
N SER A 189 -9.01 -3.13 -11.89
CA SER A 189 -9.50 -1.78 -11.64
C SER A 189 -10.99 -1.63 -12.00
N TRP A 190 -11.41 -2.16 -13.15
CA TRP A 190 -12.82 -2.15 -13.56
C TRP A 190 -13.70 -3.01 -12.64
N SER A 191 -13.21 -4.17 -12.22
CA SER A 191 -13.89 -5.03 -11.25
C SER A 191 -14.04 -4.33 -9.89
N HIS A 192 -13.02 -3.60 -9.43
CA HIS A 192 -13.09 -2.79 -8.21
C HIS A 192 -14.12 -1.66 -8.35
N ARG A 193 -14.13 -0.96 -9.49
CA ARG A 193 -15.13 0.09 -9.78
C ARG A 193 -16.55 -0.46 -9.78
N MET A 194 -16.79 -1.59 -10.45
CA MET A 194 -18.10 -2.25 -10.46
C MET A 194 -18.53 -2.66 -9.04
N TRP A 195 -17.62 -3.25 -8.27
CA TRP A 195 -17.86 -3.61 -6.89
C TRP A 195 -18.25 -2.39 -6.03
N LEU A 196 -17.56 -1.26 -6.19
CA LEU A 196 -17.84 -0.02 -5.47
C LEU A 196 -19.29 0.43 -5.73
N LEU A 197 -19.69 0.52 -7.00
CA LEU A 197 -21.04 0.95 -7.39
C LEU A 197 -22.12 0.02 -6.82
N GLN A 198 -21.90 -1.30 -6.88
CA GLN A 198 -22.81 -2.28 -6.29
C GLN A 198 -22.91 -2.11 -4.77
N LYS A 199 -21.78 -1.85 -4.10
CA LYS A 199 -21.74 -1.64 -2.66
C LYS A 199 -22.47 -0.37 -2.26
N LEU A 200 -22.30 0.74 -2.99
CA LEU A 200 -23.00 1.99 -2.74
C LEU A 200 -24.52 1.83 -2.93
N LYS A 201 -24.94 1.17 -4.02
CA LYS A 201 -26.36 0.84 -4.25
C LYS A 201 -26.96 0.02 -3.10
N SER A 202 -26.22 -0.95 -2.58
CA SER A 202 -26.69 -1.79 -1.46
C SER A 202 -26.90 -1.03 -0.15
N LEU A 203 -26.27 0.13 0.01
CA LEU A 203 -26.38 0.97 1.20
C LEU A 203 -27.47 2.05 1.04
N SER A 204 -28.34 1.93 0.03
CA SER A 204 -29.40 2.91 -0.32
C SER A 204 -28.89 4.35 -0.41
N ILE A 205 -27.68 4.52 -0.93
CA ILE A 205 -27.12 5.83 -1.26
C ILE A 205 -27.65 6.18 -2.65
N GLU A 206 -28.77 6.89 -2.69
CA GLU A 206 -29.53 7.12 -3.92
C GLU A 206 -28.99 8.29 -4.77
N ASP A 207 -28.14 9.16 -4.19
CA ASP A 207 -27.56 10.33 -4.89
C ASP A 207 -26.30 10.00 -5.70
N MET A 208 -26.41 9.05 -6.63
CA MET A 208 -25.34 8.66 -7.56
C MET A 208 -25.20 9.61 -8.77
N SER A 209 -26.09 10.60 -8.92
CA SER A 209 -26.19 11.49 -10.09
C SER A 209 -25.16 12.62 -10.11
N THR A 210 -24.44 12.88 -9.01
CA THR A 210 -23.46 13.97 -8.88
C THR A 210 -22.00 13.51 -8.99
N LEU A 211 -21.75 12.19 -8.98
CA LEU A 211 -20.42 11.60 -9.13
C LEU A 211 -19.99 11.72 -10.59
N HIS A 212 -19.28 12.81 -10.89
CA HIS A 212 -18.79 13.16 -12.22
C HIS A 212 -18.06 11.99 -12.88
N ILE A 213 -18.74 11.35 -13.83
CA ILE A 213 -18.11 10.56 -14.87
C ILE A 213 -17.43 11.57 -15.79
N LYS A 214 -16.16 11.91 -15.52
CA LYS A 214 -15.32 12.40 -16.61
C LYS A 214 -15.08 11.20 -17.51
N ASP A 215 -15.82 11.19 -18.61
CA ASP A 215 -15.71 10.23 -19.70
C ASP A 215 -14.25 10.03 -20.10
N MET A 216 -13.73 8.83 -19.84
CA MET A 216 -12.45 8.34 -20.37
C MET A 216 -12.53 8.02 -21.89
N HIS A 217 -13.50 8.59 -22.60
CA HIS A 217 -13.77 8.31 -24.02
C HIS A 217 -13.17 9.32 -25.01
N LYS A 218 -12.34 10.26 -24.58
CA LYS A 218 -11.59 11.12 -25.52
C LYS A 218 -10.10 10.83 -25.45
N GLN A 219 -9.67 9.88 -26.29
CA GLN A 219 -8.52 10.00 -27.20
C GLN A 219 -8.25 8.64 -27.86
N LEU A 220 -9.07 8.30 -28.86
CA LEU A 220 -8.58 7.49 -29.98
C LEU A 220 -8.23 8.50 -31.08
N PRO A 221 -6.94 8.68 -31.42
CA PRO A 221 -6.59 9.42 -32.62
C PRO A 221 -7.06 8.62 -33.85
N THR A 222 -7.69 9.35 -34.77
CA THR A 222 -7.98 8.88 -36.13
C THR A 222 -6.69 8.89 -36.95
#